data_AF-A0AAD7MSB7-F1
#
_entry.id   AF-A0AAD7MSB7-F1
#
_cell.length_a   1.000
_cell.length_b   1.000
_cell.length_c   1.000
_cell.angle_alpha   90.00
_cell.angle_beta   90.00
_cell.angle_gamma   90.00
#
_symmetry.space_group_name_H-M   'P 1'
#
loop_
_entity.id
_entity.type
_entity.pdbx_description
1 polymer ?
#
loop_
_entity_poly.entity_id
_entity_poly.type
_entity_poly.pdbx_seq_one_letter_code
_entity_poly.pdbx_strand_id
1 'polypeptide(L)'
;MYLGDGERLRDDWQRNLVTLADADAVFPNSSITSKARKIRRLNDLPGYKVLDAKQQPTVEIQPSVDVFQRAFARMLDGLLKNLNWDNVLIAGGIVLGALLAVDTSSGKAQANHWKASDIDVYIYGLDPKEANKKLQHLFSTFKANLPAGTPTLVVQNSKTITFYSRYPLHRIQVILKLVKSPNAVLLNFDLDICAMQWAGMATNSGCSPAPRALESVAITSMNLIQGHYLSERRATQEQNLFRVFKYAKKGYGIRILPSYEASLEESQSNIDEISPDERVFPLDMEKIAEASRVWTEAVVEVCLNVDGDEDPEISHYDLENKHQISSEPQGRSCLSSFSLFMRHVELWNMEQRNEIVIDESEWASTTYGDFPETVRNFFFSSVRSADFRNSISQISSTKSTVSIFARLQNGSTQAVISCRSLEDDGREFKAAARLTYGESVAEIMQQAHDVVLPVVLPVVLPINFAAFANGLVGDAQEAAGLKVKEILTPAVKGHKHLVVDRYSSDVDQGLFLWRIGKEIRWQQLDRRIDEVFEALYAFFRVHDRTDGNHQKDRLILELSRRAIRPTVENEFEAFARWIGRQPIFVRGFYNHICQFGTMEGQLEQYGDSDSEVDYDTVLDSD
;
A
#
# COMPACT_ATOMS: atom_id res chain seq x y z
N MET A 1 -28.55 23.46 -8.49
CA MET A 1 -30.00 23.29 -8.31
C MET A 1 -30.20 22.20 -7.27
N TYR A 2 -30.44 22.61 -6.02
CA TYR A 2 -30.70 21.70 -4.89
C TYR A 2 -32.19 21.30 -4.92
N LEU A 3 -32.46 20.00 -4.92
CA LEU A 3 -33.74 19.37 -4.58
C LEU A 3 -33.35 18.18 -3.69
N GLY A 4 -33.81 18.02 -2.46
CA GLY A 4 -35.21 18.00 -2.05
C GLY A 4 -35.63 16.53 -1.91
N ASP A 5 -35.88 16.12 -0.67
CA ASP A 5 -36.61 14.91 -0.23
C ASP A 5 -35.85 13.58 -0.05
N GLY A 6 -35.69 13.24 1.24
CA GLY A 6 -34.91 12.15 1.82
C GLY A 6 -35.47 10.72 1.67
N GLU A 7 -36.19 10.43 0.58
CA GLU A 7 -36.65 9.05 0.27
C GLU A 7 -36.09 8.47 -1.04
N ARG A 8 -35.18 9.18 -1.74
CA ARG A 8 -34.56 8.71 -3.01
C ARG A 8 -33.12 8.19 -2.90
N LEU A 9 -32.56 8.02 -1.70
CA LEU A 9 -31.13 7.71 -1.51
C LEU A 9 -30.77 6.21 -1.51
N ARG A 10 -31.73 5.30 -1.68
CA ARG A 10 -31.43 3.91 -2.05
C ARG A 10 -31.48 3.81 -3.59
N ASP A 11 -30.37 3.38 -4.16
CA ASP A 11 -30.20 2.96 -5.58
C ASP A 11 -29.83 4.02 -6.63
N ASP A 12 -28.83 4.86 -6.37
CA ASP A 12 -28.27 5.67 -7.46
C ASP A 12 -26.74 5.83 -7.50
N TRP A 13 -26.01 4.96 -6.81
CA TRP A 13 -24.55 4.91 -6.93
C TRP A 13 -24.12 4.55 -8.37
N GLN A 14 -24.97 3.88 -9.13
CA GLN A 14 -24.72 3.49 -10.52
C GLN A 14 -24.72 4.67 -11.50
N ARG A 15 -25.36 5.81 -11.20
CA ARG A 15 -25.52 6.93 -12.16
C ARG A 15 -24.21 7.54 -12.66
N ASN A 16 -23.12 7.38 -11.90
CA ASN A 16 -21.80 7.91 -12.24
C ASN A 16 -20.79 6.80 -12.63
N LEU A 17 -21.28 5.59 -12.89
CA LEU A 17 -20.45 4.47 -13.31
C LEU A 17 -20.64 4.20 -14.79
N VAL A 18 -19.53 4.06 -15.50
CA VAL A 18 -19.51 3.56 -16.86
C VAL A 18 -19.53 2.04 -16.79
N THR A 19 -20.20 1.32 -17.67
CA THR A 19 -20.16 -0.15 -17.70
C THR A 19 -19.58 -0.64 -19.01
N LEU A 20 -19.29 -1.94 -19.11
CA LEU A 20 -18.94 -2.53 -20.40
C LEU A 20 -20.11 -2.49 -21.40
N ALA A 21 -21.36 -2.30 -20.95
CA ALA A 21 -22.49 -2.05 -21.83
C ALA A 21 -22.45 -0.66 -22.47
N ASP A 22 -21.80 0.32 -21.82
CA ASP A 22 -21.62 1.68 -22.34
C ASP A 22 -20.39 1.79 -23.26
N ALA A 23 -19.69 0.68 -23.53
CA ALA A 23 -18.42 0.67 -24.24
C ALA A 23 -18.47 1.28 -25.65
N ASP A 24 -19.63 1.25 -26.33
CA ASP A 24 -19.78 1.90 -27.64
C ASP A 24 -19.82 3.43 -27.53
N ALA A 25 -20.45 3.97 -26.47
CA ALA A 25 -20.46 5.40 -26.21
C ALA A 25 -19.10 5.90 -25.72
N VAL A 26 -18.39 5.06 -24.97
CA VAL A 26 -17.12 5.37 -24.33
C VAL A 26 -15.95 5.23 -25.30
N PHE A 27 -15.96 4.20 -26.15
CA PHE A 27 -14.92 3.91 -27.13
C PHE A 27 -15.49 3.92 -28.56
N PRO A 28 -15.95 5.08 -29.07
CA PRO A 28 -16.64 5.17 -30.36
C PRO A 28 -15.76 4.74 -31.55
N ASN A 29 -14.43 4.84 -31.39
CA ASN A 29 -13.45 4.46 -32.41
C ASN A 29 -12.92 3.02 -32.24
N SER A 30 -13.50 2.22 -31.34
CA SER A 30 -13.10 0.83 -31.15
C SER A 30 -13.66 -0.08 -32.25
N SER A 31 -12.92 -1.15 -32.58
CA SER A 31 -13.44 -2.20 -33.46
C SER A 31 -13.85 -3.42 -32.64
N ILE A 32 -15.01 -3.99 -32.95
CA ILE A 32 -15.54 -5.15 -32.21
C ILE A 32 -15.57 -6.40 -33.10
N THR A 33 -15.13 -7.51 -32.53
CA THR A 33 -15.24 -8.85 -33.10
C THR A 33 -15.94 -9.78 -32.10
N SER A 34 -16.23 -11.01 -32.51
CA SER A 34 -16.77 -12.03 -31.59
C SER A 34 -15.80 -12.41 -30.47
N LYS A 35 -14.50 -12.09 -30.60
CA LYS A 35 -13.44 -12.50 -29.66
C LYS A 35 -12.95 -11.36 -28.76
N ALA A 36 -12.96 -10.13 -29.26
CA ALA A 36 -12.43 -8.97 -28.57
C ALA A 36 -13.02 -7.66 -29.12
N ARG A 37 -13.08 -6.64 -28.25
CA ARG A 37 -13.14 -5.23 -28.63
C ARG A 37 -11.73 -4.66 -28.58
N LYS A 38 -11.28 -4.10 -29.69
CA LYS A 38 -9.96 -3.50 -29.85
C LYS A 38 -10.07 -1.99 -29.77
N ILE A 39 -9.42 -1.41 -28.77
CA ILE A 39 -9.37 0.03 -28.51
C ILE A 39 -7.99 0.52 -28.96
N ARG A 40 -7.97 1.59 -29.77
CA ARG A 40 -6.72 2.26 -30.17
C ARG A 40 -6.37 3.28 -29.10
N ARG A 41 -5.15 3.21 -28.58
CA ARG A 41 -4.67 4.20 -27.62
C ARG A 41 -4.26 5.48 -28.33
N LEU A 42 -4.46 6.61 -27.66
CA LEU A 42 -4.07 7.92 -28.17
C LEU A 42 -2.57 8.13 -27.86
N ASN A 43 -1.77 8.32 -28.90
CA ASN A 43 -0.31 8.47 -28.76
C ASN A 43 0.10 9.91 -28.41
N ASP A 44 -0.68 10.89 -28.84
CA ASP A 44 -0.39 12.33 -28.70
C ASP A 44 -1.37 12.98 -27.73
N LEU A 45 -1.13 12.74 -26.44
CA LEU A 45 -1.92 13.32 -25.37
C LEU A 45 -1.06 14.36 -24.63
N PRO A 46 -1.57 15.58 -24.40
CA PRO A 46 -0.81 16.62 -23.73
C PRO A 46 -0.55 16.25 -22.28
N GLY A 47 0.56 16.68 -21.69
CA GLY A 47 0.94 16.30 -20.34
C GLY A 47 2.29 15.58 -20.28
N TYR A 48 2.89 15.56 -19.10
CA TYR A 48 4.10 14.79 -18.85
C TYR A 48 3.80 13.29 -18.72
N LYS A 49 4.51 12.45 -19.48
CA LYS A 49 4.32 10.99 -19.47
C LYS A 49 5.60 10.28 -19.06
N VAL A 50 5.46 9.27 -18.22
CA VAL A 50 6.58 8.40 -17.80
C VAL A 50 6.12 6.94 -17.76
N LEU A 51 7.07 6.01 -17.82
CA LEU A 51 6.82 4.56 -17.78
C LEU A 51 5.89 4.04 -18.90
N ASP A 52 5.72 4.79 -19.99
CA ASP A 52 4.89 4.43 -21.14
C ASP A 52 5.65 3.64 -22.22
N ALA A 53 6.94 3.32 -22.01
CA ALA A 53 7.77 2.58 -22.97
C ALA A 53 7.20 1.20 -23.39
N LYS A 54 6.53 0.47 -22.47
CA LYS A 54 5.89 -0.82 -22.76
C LYS A 54 4.43 -0.68 -23.24
N GLN A 55 3.94 0.54 -23.43
CA GLN A 55 2.58 0.80 -23.87
C GLN A 55 2.36 0.30 -25.29
N GLN A 56 1.36 -0.58 -25.44
CA GLN A 56 0.94 -1.05 -26.76
C GLN A 56 0.01 0.00 -27.41
N PRO A 57 0.08 0.18 -28.75
CA PRO A 57 -0.76 1.13 -29.48
C PRO A 57 -2.25 0.76 -29.46
N THR A 58 -2.56 -0.49 -29.10
CA THR A 58 -3.93 -0.99 -28.99
C THR A 58 -4.08 -1.89 -27.78
N VAL A 59 -5.23 -1.84 -27.12
CA VAL A 59 -5.63 -2.76 -26.05
C VAL A 59 -6.85 -3.55 -26.50
N GLU A 60 -6.88 -4.84 -26.17
CA GLU A 60 -8.01 -5.72 -26.43
C GLU A 60 -8.75 -6.01 -25.12
N ILE A 61 -10.05 -5.81 -25.11
CA ILE A 61 -10.93 -6.11 -23.96
C ILE A 61 -12.06 -7.05 -24.38
N GLN A 62 -12.74 -7.66 -23.39
CA GLN A 62 -13.89 -8.50 -23.65
C GLN A 62 -14.96 -7.74 -24.47
N PRO A 63 -15.56 -8.36 -25.50
CA PRO A 63 -16.45 -7.66 -26.42
C PRO A 63 -17.83 -7.36 -25.82
N SER A 64 -18.24 -8.08 -24.78
CA SER A 64 -19.52 -7.86 -24.09
C SER A 64 -19.48 -8.34 -22.63
N VAL A 65 -20.46 -7.89 -21.85
CA VAL A 65 -20.63 -8.27 -20.44
C VAL A 65 -20.77 -9.79 -20.27
N ASP A 66 -21.51 -10.46 -21.17
CA ASP A 66 -21.71 -11.92 -21.10
C ASP A 66 -20.41 -12.70 -21.33
N VAL A 67 -19.57 -12.23 -22.26
CA VAL A 67 -18.26 -12.84 -22.53
C VAL A 67 -17.33 -12.59 -21.35
N PHE A 68 -17.34 -11.38 -20.79
CA PHE A 68 -16.63 -11.04 -19.57
C PHE A 68 -17.02 -11.94 -18.40
N GLN A 69 -18.31 -12.13 -18.13
CA GLN A 69 -18.80 -12.96 -17.03
C GLN A 69 -18.30 -14.41 -17.14
N ARG A 70 -18.32 -14.98 -18.35
CA ARG A 70 -17.78 -16.32 -18.60
C ARG A 70 -16.26 -16.38 -18.42
N ALA A 71 -15.53 -15.36 -18.89
CA ALA A 71 -14.09 -15.28 -18.73
C ALA A 71 -13.69 -15.14 -17.24
N PHE A 72 -14.40 -14.27 -16.50
CA PHE A 72 -14.23 -14.08 -15.06
C PHE A 72 -14.50 -15.38 -14.30
N ALA A 73 -15.62 -16.05 -14.55
CA ALA A 73 -15.93 -17.33 -13.90
C ALA A 73 -14.89 -18.42 -14.19
N ARG A 74 -14.36 -18.47 -15.42
CA ARG A 74 -13.29 -19.40 -15.82
C ARG A 74 -11.97 -19.10 -15.11
N MET A 75 -11.58 -17.82 -15.08
CA MET A 75 -10.34 -17.40 -14.43
C MET A 75 -10.38 -17.66 -12.92
N LEU A 76 -11.55 -17.58 -12.29
CA LEU A 76 -11.71 -17.91 -10.86
C LEU A 76 -11.95 -19.40 -10.59
N ASP A 77 -11.85 -20.29 -11.58
CA ASP A 77 -12.12 -21.73 -11.47
C ASP A 77 -13.45 -22.06 -10.75
N GLY A 78 -14.46 -21.18 -10.89
CA GLY A 78 -15.76 -21.36 -10.25
C GLY A 78 -15.77 -21.20 -8.71
N LEU A 79 -14.71 -20.69 -8.08
CA LEU A 79 -14.60 -20.53 -6.61
C LEU A 79 -15.77 -19.75 -5.97
N LEU A 80 -16.42 -18.87 -6.74
CA LEU A 80 -17.52 -18.02 -6.29
C LEU A 80 -18.90 -18.45 -6.84
N LYS A 81 -19.00 -19.67 -7.35
CA LYS A 81 -20.28 -20.22 -7.81
C LYS A 81 -21.29 -20.21 -6.67
N ASN A 82 -22.52 -19.77 -6.96
CA ASN A 82 -23.62 -19.63 -5.99
C ASN A 82 -23.37 -18.63 -4.85
N LEU A 83 -22.41 -17.72 -5.00
CA LEU A 83 -22.24 -16.62 -4.06
C LEU A 83 -23.48 -15.71 -4.09
N ASN A 84 -24.01 -15.37 -2.91
CA ASN A 84 -24.95 -14.25 -2.80
C ASN A 84 -24.15 -12.94 -2.92
N TRP A 85 -24.36 -12.20 -4.01
CA TRP A 85 -23.69 -10.95 -4.33
C TRP A 85 -24.21 -9.71 -3.58
N ASP A 86 -25.32 -9.82 -2.83
CA ASP A 86 -25.82 -8.71 -2.03
C ASP A 86 -24.72 -8.18 -1.10
N ASN A 87 -24.46 -6.88 -1.12
CA ASN A 87 -23.44 -6.23 -0.27
C ASN A 87 -22.01 -6.75 -0.48
N VAL A 88 -21.72 -7.42 -1.61
CA VAL A 88 -20.38 -7.90 -1.96
C VAL A 88 -19.95 -7.35 -3.31
N LEU A 89 -18.69 -6.93 -3.35
CA LEU A 89 -18.04 -6.40 -4.53
C LEU A 89 -16.66 -7.02 -4.68
N ILE A 90 -16.31 -7.44 -5.89
CA ILE A 90 -14.92 -7.77 -6.22
C ILE A 90 -14.34 -6.61 -6.98
N ALA A 91 -13.13 -6.19 -6.65
CA ALA A 91 -12.48 -5.09 -7.35
C ALA A 91 -10.99 -5.34 -7.54
N GLY A 92 -10.33 -4.49 -8.33
CA GLY A 92 -8.88 -4.53 -8.48
C GLY A 92 -8.38 -5.34 -9.68
N GLY A 93 -7.14 -5.83 -9.55
CA GLY A 93 -6.39 -6.41 -10.66
C GLY A 93 -7.02 -7.67 -11.27
N ILE A 94 -7.73 -8.48 -10.48
CA ILE A 94 -8.38 -9.68 -11.01
C ILE A 94 -9.51 -9.33 -12.00
N VAL A 95 -10.30 -8.28 -11.71
CA VAL A 95 -11.38 -7.83 -12.59
C VAL A 95 -10.81 -7.31 -13.91
N LEU A 96 -9.74 -6.49 -13.82
CA LEU A 96 -8.99 -6.03 -14.99
C LEU A 96 -8.41 -7.21 -15.78
N GLY A 97 -7.86 -8.22 -15.10
CA GLY A 97 -7.34 -9.42 -15.71
C GLY A 97 -8.37 -10.18 -16.54
N ALA A 98 -9.58 -10.37 -16.01
CA ALA A 98 -10.67 -10.98 -16.78
C ALA A 98 -11.10 -10.13 -17.98
N LEU A 99 -11.09 -8.80 -17.83
CA LEU A 99 -11.42 -7.88 -18.92
C LEU A 99 -10.42 -7.98 -20.07
N LEU A 100 -9.15 -8.23 -19.75
CA LEU A 100 -8.04 -8.32 -20.70
C LEU A 100 -7.81 -9.74 -21.25
N ALA A 101 -8.31 -10.78 -20.57
CA ALA A 101 -8.16 -12.18 -20.95
C ALA A 101 -9.05 -12.59 -22.14
N VAL A 102 -8.91 -11.90 -23.27
CA VAL A 102 -9.64 -12.18 -24.52
C VAL A 102 -9.15 -13.46 -25.21
N ASP A 103 -9.98 -14.04 -26.08
CA ASP A 103 -9.62 -15.27 -26.82
C ASP A 103 -8.77 -14.98 -28.07
N THR A 104 -7.64 -14.32 -27.85
CA THR A 104 -6.60 -14.02 -28.85
C THR A 104 -5.23 -14.46 -28.32
N SER A 105 -4.22 -14.53 -29.17
CA SER A 105 -2.85 -14.87 -28.73
C SER A 105 -2.31 -13.86 -27.72
N SER A 106 -2.60 -12.57 -27.93
CA SER A 106 -2.32 -11.46 -27.00
C SER A 106 -3.08 -11.62 -25.68
N GLY A 107 -4.38 -11.93 -25.72
CA GLY A 107 -5.19 -12.13 -24.50
C GLY A 107 -4.75 -13.33 -23.66
N LYS A 108 -4.28 -14.42 -24.32
CA LYS A 108 -3.71 -15.59 -23.62
C LYS A 108 -2.41 -15.26 -22.89
N ALA A 109 -1.53 -14.45 -23.49
CA ALA A 109 -0.33 -13.96 -22.82
C ALA A 109 -0.70 -13.07 -21.62
N GLN A 110 -1.66 -12.17 -21.79
CA GLN A 110 -2.15 -11.31 -20.70
C GLN A 110 -2.77 -12.11 -19.56
N ALA A 111 -3.55 -13.16 -19.82
CA ALA A 111 -4.13 -14.01 -18.79
C ALA A 111 -3.07 -14.64 -17.85
N ASN A 112 -1.88 -14.95 -18.37
CA ASN A 112 -0.78 -15.47 -17.54
C ASN A 112 -0.26 -14.43 -16.53
N HIS A 113 -0.31 -13.12 -16.85
CA HIS A 113 0.11 -12.04 -15.95
C HIS A 113 -0.81 -11.87 -14.73
N TRP A 114 -1.97 -12.53 -14.72
CA TRP A 114 -2.98 -12.40 -13.67
C TRP A 114 -3.14 -13.66 -12.80
N LYS A 115 -2.47 -14.78 -13.14
CA LYS A 115 -2.54 -16.05 -12.40
C LYS A 115 -2.19 -15.94 -10.91
N ALA A 116 -1.27 -15.04 -10.55
CA ALA A 116 -0.88 -14.81 -9.16
C ALA A 116 -1.71 -13.72 -8.45
N SER A 117 -2.75 -13.17 -9.10
CA SER A 117 -3.55 -12.09 -8.52
C SER A 117 -4.56 -12.64 -7.53
N ASP A 118 -4.74 -11.92 -6.43
CA ASP A 118 -5.74 -12.25 -5.42
C ASP A 118 -7.13 -11.77 -5.85
N ILE A 119 -8.16 -12.43 -5.32
CA ILE A 119 -9.54 -12.01 -5.48
C ILE A 119 -9.85 -11.07 -4.32
N ASP A 120 -9.68 -9.76 -4.53
CA ASP A 120 -9.99 -8.74 -3.51
C ASP A 120 -11.50 -8.54 -3.40
N VAL A 121 -12.05 -8.94 -2.26
CA VAL A 121 -13.48 -8.87 -1.93
C VAL A 121 -13.73 -7.76 -0.92
N TYR A 122 -14.67 -6.88 -1.25
CA TYR A 122 -15.16 -5.81 -0.41
C TYR A 122 -16.59 -6.12 0.03
N ILE A 123 -16.88 -5.80 1.29
CA ILE A 123 -18.22 -5.86 1.87
C ILE A 123 -18.67 -4.42 2.11
N TYR A 124 -19.87 -4.07 1.64
CA TYR A 124 -20.37 -2.70 1.70
C TYR A 124 -21.79 -2.61 2.25
N GLY A 125 -22.11 -1.47 2.88
CA GLY A 125 -23.47 -1.16 3.34
C GLY A 125 -24.01 -2.08 4.44
N LEU A 126 -23.14 -2.80 5.16
CA LEU A 126 -23.49 -3.67 6.27
C LEU A 126 -22.86 -3.17 7.57
N ASP A 127 -23.51 -3.47 8.69
CA ASP A 127 -22.91 -3.27 10.01
C ASP A 127 -21.85 -4.36 10.33
N PRO A 128 -21.03 -4.23 11.39
CA PRO A 128 -20.00 -5.21 11.72
C PRO A 128 -20.53 -6.64 11.97
N LYS A 129 -21.72 -6.77 12.58
CA LYS A 129 -22.30 -8.09 12.90
C LYS A 129 -22.76 -8.78 11.61
N GLU A 130 -23.40 -8.03 10.71
CA GLU A 130 -23.81 -8.48 9.38
C GLU A 130 -22.61 -8.78 8.48
N ALA A 131 -21.59 -7.93 8.48
CA ALA A 131 -20.35 -8.15 7.74
C ALA A 131 -19.62 -9.41 8.19
N ASN A 132 -19.59 -9.70 9.50
CA ASN A 132 -19.05 -10.96 10.04
C ASN A 132 -19.85 -12.19 9.58
N LYS A 133 -21.19 -12.09 9.50
CA LYS A 133 -22.03 -13.17 8.91
C LYS A 133 -21.74 -13.33 7.43
N LYS A 134 -21.58 -12.22 6.70
CA LYS A 134 -21.27 -12.24 5.27
C LYS A 134 -19.89 -12.84 4.99
N LEU A 135 -18.90 -12.59 5.85
CA LEU A 135 -17.59 -13.25 5.81
C LEU A 135 -17.69 -14.76 6.00
N GLN A 136 -18.53 -15.24 6.92
CA GLN A 136 -18.78 -16.68 7.08
C GLN A 136 -19.46 -17.27 5.83
N HIS A 137 -20.44 -16.57 5.26
CA HIS A 137 -21.08 -16.95 4.00
C HIS A 137 -20.05 -17.08 2.87
N LEU A 138 -19.18 -16.08 2.69
CA LEU A 138 -18.10 -16.10 1.70
C LEU A 138 -17.20 -17.32 1.86
N PHE A 139 -16.76 -17.62 3.09
CA PHE A 139 -15.93 -18.79 3.35
C PHE A 139 -16.67 -20.11 3.09
N SER A 140 -17.95 -20.20 3.44
CA SER A 140 -18.76 -21.38 3.17
C SER A 140 -18.95 -21.63 1.66
N THR A 141 -19.17 -20.57 0.88
CA THR A 141 -19.26 -20.64 -0.58
C THR A 141 -17.92 -21.08 -1.18
N PHE A 142 -16.82 -20.46 -0.75
CA PHE A 142 -15.47 -20.86 -1.16
C PHE A 142 -15.22 -22.34 -0.90
N LYS A 143 -15.44 -22.80 0.34
CA LYS A 143 -15.21 -24.20 0.73
C LYS A 143 -16.11 -25.19 -0.02
N ALA A 144 -17.36 -24.83 -0.28
CA ALA A 144 -18.30 -25.68 -1.03
C ALA A 144 -17.91 -25.86 -2.51
N ASN A 145 -17.19 -24.89 -3.07
CA ASN A 145 -16.70 -24.93 -4.46
C ASN A 145 -15.32 -25.60 -4.59
N LEU A 146 -14.68 -26.01 -3.48
CA LEU A 146 -13.45 -26.79 -3.51
C LEU A 146 -13.76 -28.29 -3.64
N PRO A 147 -12.86 -29.07 -4.28
CA PRO A 147 -12.97 -30.52 -4.27
C PRO A 147 -12.99 -31.09 -2.83
N ALA A 148 -13.73 -32.18 -2.63
CA ALA A 148 -13.83 -32.82 -1.32
C ALA A 148 -12.44 -33.19 -0.76
N GLY A 149 -12.22 -32.92 0.53
CA GLY A 149 -10.95 -33.17 1.21
C GLY A 149 -9.85 -32.14 0.92
N THR A 150 -10.13 -31.08 0.14
CA THR A 150 -9.16 -30.00 -0.07
C THR A 150 -8.97 -29.21 1.23
N PRO A 151 -7.73 -29.11 1.74
CA PRO A 151 -7.47 -28.35 2.96
C PRO A 151 -7.63 -26.84 2.72
N THR A 152 -8.11 -26.15 3.75
CA THR A 152 -8.31 -24.68 3.74
C THR A 152 -7.53 -24.04 4.86
N LEU A 153 -6.98 -22.85 4.61
CA LEU A 153 -6.31 -22.04 5.62
C LEU A 153 -6.85 -20.61 5.52
N VAL A 154 -7.27 -20.05 6.65
CA VAL A 154 -7.70 -18.67 6.78
C VAL A 154 -6.60 -17.92 7.52
N VAL A 155 -6.06 -16.88 6.92
CA VAL A 155 -5.04 -16.02 7.52
C VAL A 155 -5.62 -14.63 7.73
N GLN A 156 -5.37 -14.04 8.88
CA GLN A 156 -5.82 -12.71 9.23
C GLN A 156 -4.62 -11.84 9.62
N ASN A 157 -4.58 -10.63 9.09
CA ASN A 157 -3.75 -9.54 9.58
C ASN A 157 -4.65 -8.36 10.01
N SER A 158 -4.07 -7.19 10.26
CA SER A 158 -4.82 -6.00 10.68
C SER A 158 -5.73 -5.40 9.59
N LYS A 159 -5.55 -5.75 8.31
CA LYS A 159 -6.22 -5.14 7.15
C LYS A 159 -7.08 -6.11 6.34
N THR A 160 -6.74 -7.39 6.31
CA THR A 160 -7.37 -8.39 5.45
C THR A 160 -7.54 -9.74 6.14
N ILE A 161 -8.52 -10.49 5.64
CA ILE A 161 -8.68 -11.93 5.91
C ILE A 161 -8.57 -12.65 4.58
N THR A 162 -7.55 -13.51 4.44
CA THR A 162 -7.24 -14.20 3.19
C THR A 162 -7.50 -15.70 3.33
N PHE A 163 -8.28 -16.24 2.39
CA PHE A 163 -8.56 -17.66 2.26
C PHE A 163 -7.56 -18.29 1.29
N TYR A 164 -6.86 -19.29 1.79
CA TYR A 164 -5.92 -20.11 1.06
C TYR A 164 -6.48 -21.51 0.86
N SER A 165 -6.14 -22.08 -0.28
CA SER A 165 -6.36 -23.48 -0.66
C SER A 165 -5.14 -23.95 -1.45
N ARG A 166 -5.22 -25.13 -2.06
CA ARG A 166 -4.15 -25.65 -2.92
C ARG A 166 -3.85 -24.70 -4.09
N TYR A 167 -2.58 -24.44 -4.35
CA TYR A 167 -2.14 -23.85 -5.61
C TYR A 167 -2.53 -24.79 -6.79
N PRO A 168 -2.87 -24.28 -7.99
CA PRO A 168 -2.84 -22.88 -8.44
C PRO A 168 -4.13 -22.10 -8.21
N LEU A 169 -5.03 -22.53 -7.32
CA LEU A 169 -6.28 -21.81 -7.08
C LEU A 169 -6.00 -20.40 -6.53
N HIS A 170 -6.75 -19.43 -7.05
CA HIS A 170 -6.69 -18.06 -6.57
C HIS A 170 -7.06 -17.95 -5.08
N ARG A 171 -6.36 -17.06 -4.38
CA ARG A 171 -6.67 -16.73 -2.98
C ARG A 171 -7.80 -15.71 -2.95
N ILE A 172 -8.71 -15.83 -1.98
CA ILE A 172 -9.76 -14.83 -1.75
C ILE A 172 -9.32 -13.94 -0.60
N GLN A 173 -9.17 -12.65 -0.85
CA GLN A 173 -8.74 -11.68 0.14
C GLN A 173 -9.89 -10.74 0.48
N VAL A 174 -10.46 -10.88 1.67
CA VAL A 174 -11.52 -9.99 2.16
C VAL A 174 -10.90 -8.77 2.83
N ILE A 175 -11.22 -7.59 2.32
CA ILE A 175 -10.70 -6.31 2.84
C ILE A 175 -11.53 -5.90 4.07
N LEU A 176 -10.86 -5.66 5.20
CA LEU A 176 -11.50 -5.31 6.48
C LEU A 176 -11.83 -3.81 6.58
N LYS A 177 -12.59 -3.32 5.61
CA LYS A 177 -13.03 -1.92 5.53
C LYS A 177 -14.52 -1.84 5.24
N LEU A 178 -15.29 -1.24 6.14
CA LEU A 178 -16.73 -1.06 5.97
C LEU A 178 -17.01 0.20 5.17
N VAL A 179 -17.17 0.03 3.87
CA VAL A 179 -17.60 1.12 2.98
C VAL A 179 -19.11 1.19 2.89
N LYS A 180 -19.66 2.40 2.74
CA LYS A 180 -21.12 2.59 2.62
C LYS A 180 -21.68 2.16 1.25
N SER A 181 -20.88 2.30 0.19
CA SER A 181 -21.31 2.02 -1.18
C SER A 181 -20.15 1.53 -2.07
N PRO A 182 -20.44 0.89 -3.22
CA PRO A 182 -19.42 0.48 -4.18
C PRO A 182 -18.55 1.63 -4.71
N ASN A 183 -19.11 2.82 -4.92
CA ASN A 183 -18.35 3.98 -5.39
C ASN A 183 -17.23 4.37 -4.40
N ALA A 184 -17.51 4.26 -3.09
CA ALA A 184 -16.49 4.50 -2.08
C ALA A 184 -15.35 3.47 -2.15
N VAL A 185 -15.60 2.25 -2.63
CA VAL A 185 -14.54 1.26 -2.90
C VAL A 185 -13.67 1.72 -4.07
N LEU A 186 -14.29 2.12 -5.19
CA LEU A 186 -13.56 2.54 -6.39
C LEU A 186 -12.67 3.77 -6.16
N LEU A 187 -13.16 4.74 -5.38
CA LEU A 187 -12.40 5.93 -4.99
C LEU A 187 -11.19 5.61 -4.09
N ASN A 188 -11.16 4.44 -3.46
CA ASN A 188 -10.03 4.03 -2.63
C ASN A 188 -8.86 3.47 -3.44
N PHE A 189 -8.98 3.22 -4.75
CA PHE A 189 -7.87 2.72 -5.56
C PHE A 189 -6.82 3.82 -5.84
N ASP A 190 -5.56 3.41 -5.85
CA ASP A 190 -4.39 4.25 -6.11
C ASP A 190 -4.21 4.55 -7.60
N LEU A 191 -4.34 3.53 -8.43
CA LEU A 191 -4.29 3.62 -9.88
C LEU A 191 -5.70 3.45 -10.44
N ASP A 192 -6.10 4.37 -11.31
CA ASP A 192 -7.38 4.34 -12.02
C ASP A 192 -7.61 3.04 -12.82
N ILE A 193 -6.55 2.44 -13.38
CA ILE A 193 -6.60 1.15 -14.07
C ILE A 193 -7.03 0.00 -13.15
N CYS A 194 -6.78 0.13 -11.84
CA CYS A 194 -7.18 -0.86 -10.84
C CYS A 194 -8.62 -0.65 -10.33
N ALA A 195 -9.22 0.51 -10.58
CA ALA A 195 -10.57 0.84 -10.14
C ALA A 195 -11.63 0.20 -11.07
N MET A 196 -11.54 -1.12 -11.18
CA MET A 196 -12.45 -2.00 -11.87
C MET A 196 -13.23 -2.80 -10.83
N GLN A 197 -14.53 -3.03 -11.03
CA GLN A 197 -15.33 -3.82 -10.11
C GLN A 197 -16.30 -4.79 -10.79
N TRP A 198 -16.73 -5.80 -10.04
CA TRP A 198 -17.75 -6.77 -10.40
C TRP A 198 -18.61 -7.14 -9.18
N ALA A 199 -19.92 -6.99 -9.30
CA ALA A 199 -20.91 -7.30 -8.26
C ALA A 199 -21.96 -8.34 -8.72
N GLY A 200 -21.56 -9.29 -9.57
CA GLY A 200 -22.38 -10.47 -9.88
C GLY A 200 -23.48 -10.30 -10.93
N MET A 201 -23.80 -9.07 -11.34
CA MET A 201 -24.82 -8.79 -12.37
C MET A 201 -24.37 -7.73 -13.37
N ALA A 202 -24.85 -7.85 -14.61
CA ALA A 202 -24.51 -6.97 -15.73
C ALA A 202 -24.76 -5.48 -15.45
N THR A 203 -25.86 -5.16 -14.76
CA THR A 203 -26.23 -3.78 -14.35
C THR A 203 -25.36 -3.22 -13.22
N ASN A 204 -24.67 -4.09 -12.46
CA ASN A 204 -23.77 -3.72 -11.37
C ASN A 204 -22.29 -3.80 -11.76
N SER A 205 -22.01 -4.05 -13.05
CA SER A 205 -20.67 -4.17 -13.63
C SER A 205 -20.12 -2.80 -14.00
N GLY A 206 -20.00 -1.95 -12.98
CA GLY A 206 -19.51 -0.59 -13.10
C GLY A 206 -17.99 -0.50 -13.22
N CYS A 207 -17.55 0.52 -13.91
CA CYS A 207 -16.21 0.92 -14.26
C CYS A 207 -16.18 2.44 -14.10
N SER A 208 -15.53 2.94 -13.06
CA SER A 208 -15.25 4.37 -12.95
C SER A 208 -14.05 4.47 -12.01
N PRO A 209 -12.87 4.95 -12.44
CA PRO A 209 -12.58 5.85 -13.57
C PRO A 209 -11.87 5.21 -14.79
N ALA A 210 -11.93 3.88 -14.97
CA ALA A 210 -10.98 3.17 -15.82
C ALA A 210 -11.07 3.28 -17.37
N PRO A 211 -12.07 3.90 -18.03
CA PRO A 211 -12.01 4.07 -19.49
C PRO A 211 -10.81 4.89 -19.96
N ARG A 212 -10.44 5.92 -19.19
CA ARG A 212 -9.28 6.78 -19.47
C ARG A 212 -7.98 5.97 -19.44
N ALA A 213 -7.81 5.10 -18.45
CA ALA A 213 -6.63 4.25 -18.34
C ALA A 213 -6.53 3.19 -19.47
N LEU A 214 -7.65 2.79 -20.08
CA LEU A 214 -7.65 1.88 -21.23
C LEU A 214 -7.30 2.60 -22.54
N GLU A 215 -7.73 3.85 -22.73
CA GLU A 215 -7.41 4.68 -23.91
C GLU A 215 -6.04 5.34 -23.87
N SER A 216 -5.50 5.60 -22.68
CA SER A 216 -4.22 6.29 -22.51
C SER A 216 -3.28 5.52 -21.57
N VAL A 217 -3.17 6.01 -20.34
CA VAL A 217 -2.19 5.73 -19.30
C VAL A 217 -2.84 6.17 -17.99
N ALA A 218 -2.35 5.65 -16.86
CA ALA A 218 -2.90 5.98 -15.55
C ALA A 218 -2.68 7.46 -15.24
N ILE A 219 -3.72 8.15 -14.78
CA ILE A 219 -3.63 9.58 -14.41
C ILE A 219 -2.98 9.70 -13.03
N THR A 220 -1.93 10.53 -12.92
CA THR A 220 -1.35 10.91 -11.63
C THR A 220 -2.38 11.64 -10.78
N SER A 221 -2.44 11.33 -9.50
CA SER A 221 -3.20 12.11 -8.52
C SER A 221 -2.36 12.28 -7.26
N MET A 222 -2.64 13.33 -6.48
CA MET A 222 -1.99 13.46 -5.18
C MET A 222 -2.38 12.32 -4.24
N ASN A 223 -3.52 11.64 -4.46
CA ASN A 223 -3.85 10.40 -3.76
C ASN A 223 -2.90 9.23 -4.10
N LEU A 224 -2.27 9.19 -5.28
CA LEU A 224 -1.22 8.22 -5.61
C LEU A 224 0.08 8.53 -4.86
N ILE A 225 0.39 9.82 -4.70
CA ILE A 225 1.62 10.30 -4.09
C ILE A 225 1.49 10.33 -2.57
N GLN A 226 0.59 11.15 -2.04
CA GLN A 226 0.37 11.43 -0.61
C GLN A 226 -0.63 10.50 0.07
N GLY A 227 -1.35 9.67 -0.69
CA GLY A 227 -2.39 8.82 -0.10
C GLY A 227 -3.65 9.61 0.19
N HIS A 228 -4.68 8.95 0.71
CA HIS A 228 -6.02 9.54 0.82
C HIS A 228 -6.39 9.84 2.27
N TYR A 229 -6.73 11.11 2.55
CA TYR A 229 -6.89 11.69 3.90
C TYR A 229 -7.94 10.99 4.80
N LEU A 230 -9.04 10.48 4.23
CA LEU A 230 -10.10 9.74 4.98
C LEU A 230 -10.07 8.22 4.80
N SER A 231 -9.01 7.68 4.18
CA SER A 231 -8.88 6.23 4.01
C SER A 231 -7.65 5.71 4.72
N GLU A 232 -7.78 5.77 6.04
CA GLU A 232 -7.18 4.87 7.00
C GLU A 232 -6.95 3.50 6.35
N ARG A 233 -5.68 3.10 6.32
CA ARG A 233 -5.20 1.83 5.76
C ARG A 233 -5.62 1.57 4.31
N ARG A 234 -5.19 2.44 3.38
CA ARG A 234 -4.71 1.87 2.12
C ARG A 234 -3.70 0.78 2.48
N ALA A 235 -3.95 -0.37 1.90
CA ALA A 235 -3.05 -1.50 1.92
C ALA A 235 -1.75 -1.15 1.13
N THR A 236 -1.68 0.02 0.48
CA THR A 236 -0.84 0.22 -0.69
C THR A 236 0.08 1.44 -0.73
N GLN A 237 0.15 2.38 0.23
CA GLN A 237 0.97 3.58 0.00
C GLN A 237 2.48 3.30 -0.16
N GLU A 238 3.07 2.50 0.72
CA GLU A 238 4.44 2.01 0.57
C GLU A 238 4.58 0.99 -0.60
N GLN A 239 3.46 0.57 -1.19
CA GLN A 239 3.38 -0.31 -2.38
C GLN A 239 3.05 0.48 -3.63
N ASN A 240 2.84 1.79 -3.56
CA ASN A 240 2.52 2.57 -4.73
C ASN A 240 3.71 2.51 -5.69
N LEU A 241 4.95 2.52 -5.18
CA LEU A 241 6.16 2.15 -5.95
C LEU A 241 5.97 0.79 -6.66
N PHE A 242 5.76 -0.29 -5.90
CA PHE A 242 5.58 -1.64 -6.48
C PHE A 242 4.45 -1.70 -7.51
N ARG A 243 3.32 -1.04 -7.24
CA ARG A 243 2.13 -1.06 -8.11
C ARG A 243 2.39 -0.25 -9.37
N VAL A 244 2.98 0.93 -9.28
CA VAL A 244 3.33 1.75 -10.44
C VAL A 244 4.18 0.93 -11.42
N PHE A 245 5.28 0.33 -10.96
CA PHE A 245 6.14 -0.47 -11.84
C PHE A 245 5.54 -1.82 -12.25
N LYS A 246 4.79 -2.50 -11.38
CA LYS A 246 4.02 -3.71 -11.73
C LYS A 246 3.06 -3.45 -12.88
N TYR A 247 2.38 -2.30 -12.88
CA TYR A 247 1.44 -1.93 -13.93
C TYR A 247 2.15 -1.32 -15.15
N ALA A 248 3.31 -0.68 -14.99
CA ALA A 248 4.22 -0.34 -16.10
C ALA A 248 4.65 -1.59 -16.89
N LYS A 249 5.00 -2.70 -16.21
CA LYS A 249 5.28 -4.01 -16.86
C LYS A 249 4.09 -4.56 -17.64
N LYS A 250 2.87 -4.18 -17.27
CA LYS A 250 1.64 -4.55 -17.95
C LYS A 250 1.26 -3.58 -19.07
N GLY A 251 2.12 -2.62 -19.39
CA GLY A 251 1.92 -1.64 -20.45
C GLY A 251 1.07 -0.42 -20.03
N TYR A 252 1.10 -0.05 -18.75
CA TYR A 252 0.42 1.13 -18.23
C TYR A 252 1.42 2.11 -17.59
N GLY A 253 1.70 3.21 -18.30
CA GLY A 253 2.50 4.31 -17.77
C GLY A 253 1.68 5.26 -16.89
N ILE A 254 2.33 6.36 -16.49
CA ILE A 254 1.76 7.45 -15.70
C ILE A 254 1.72 8.72 -16.55
N ARG A 255 0.64 9.51 -16.41
CA ARG A 255 0.50 10.84 -17.00
C ARG A 255 0.14 11.90 -15.97
N ILE A 256 0.97 12.94 -15.89
CA ILE A 256 0.68 14.19 -15.20
C ILE A 256 -0.11 15.08 -16.18
N LEU A 257 -1.23 15.65 -15.73
CA LEU A 257 -2.08 16.46 -16.59
C LEU A 257 -1.48 17.86 -16.82
N PRO A 258 -1.76 18.50 -17.98
CA PRO A 258 -1.29 19.87 -18.26
C PRO A 258 -1.69 20.91 -17.20
N SER A 259 -2.81 20.69 -16.49
CA SER A 259 -3.23 21.57 -15.39
C SER A 259 -2.26 21.56 -14.22
N TYR A 260 -1.62 20.42 -13.92
CA TYR A 260 -0.58 20.36 -12.90
C TYR A 260 0.70 21.04 -13.38
N GLU A 261 1.09 20.84 -14.64
CA GLU A 261 2.26 21.51 -15.22
C GLU A 261 2.10 23.03 -15.19
N ALA A 262 0.95 23.53 -15.62
CA ALA A 262 0.63 24.95 -15.58
C ALA A 262 0.64 25.52 -14.15
N SER A 263 0.23 24.74 -13.15
CA SER A 263 0.19 25.18 -11.75
C SER A 263 1.57 25.39 -11.12
N LEU A 264 2.63 24.84 -11.71
CA LEU A 264 3.99 25.01 -11.20
C LEU A 264 4.50 26.44 -11.37
N GLU A 265 4.10 27.14 -12.44
CA GLU A 265 4.47 28.54 -12.67
C GLU A 265 3.90 29.44 -11.56
N GLU A 266 2.65 29.21 -11.16
CA GLU A 266 2.00 29.95 -10.07
C GLU A 266 2.62 29.63 -8.71
N SER A 267 3.02 28.37 -8.50
CA SER A 267 3.58 27.91 -7.22
C SER A 267 5.05 28.29 -7.05
N GLN A 268 5.76 28.61 -8.13
CA GLN A 268 7.20 28.89 -8.12
C GLN A 268 7.57 30.08 -7.24
N SER A 269 6.73 31.12 -7.17
CA SER A 269 7.02 32.33 -6.39
C SER A 269 6.84 32.14 -4.88
N ASN A 270 6.07 31.13 -4.46
CA ASN A 270 5.68 30.91 -3.07
C ASN A 270 6.16 29.56 -2.54
N ILE A 271 7.08 28.87 -3.25
CA ILE A 271 7.50 27.51 -2.89
C ILE A 271 8.12 27.42 -1.48
N ASP A 272 8.81 28.47 -1.05
CA ASP A 272 9.39 28.58 0.28
C ASP A 272 8.30 28.72 1.37
N GLU A 273 7.18 29.39 1.06
CA GLU A 273 6.01 29.46 1.96
C GLU A 273 5.25 28.14 1.98
N ILE A 274 5.18 27.43 0.85
CA ILE A 274 4.53 26.12 0.73
C ILE A 274 5.33 25.03 1.47
N SER A 275 6.65 25.19 1.55
CA SER A 275 7.59 24.18 2.09
C SER A 275 8.64 24.77 3.04
N PRO A 276 8.23 25.42 4.16
CA PRO A 276 9.12 26.26 4.98
C PRO A 276 10.28 25.51 5.67
N ASP A 277 10.17 24.18 5.80
CA ASP A 277 11.17 23.34 6.47
C ASP A 277 11.79 22.30 5.52
N GLU A 278 11.66 22.46 4.20
CA GLU A 278 12.19 21.50 3.23
C GLU A 278 13.12 22.17 2.22
N ARG A 279 14.21 21.47 1.85
CA ARG A 279 15.02 21.87 0.71
C ARG A 279 14.23 21.61 -0.58
N VAL A 280 14.07 22.65 -1.39
CA VAL A 280 13.30 22.61 -2.64
C VAL A 280 14.18 23.00 -3.84
N PHE A 281 14.06 22.25 -4.93
CA PHE A 281 14.54 22.63 -6.24
C PHE A 281 13.59 23.67 -6.86
N PRO A 282 14.07 24.48 -7.82
CA PRO A 282 13.20 25.17 -8.77
C PRO A 282 12.24 24.18 -9.43
N LEU A 283 10.99 24.58 -9.65
CA LEU A 283 9.89 23.73 -10.13
C LEU A 283 9.95 23.50 -11.65
N ASP A 284 11.10 23.01 -12.13
CA ASP A 284 11.35 22.65 -13.52
C ASP A 284 11.43 21.13 -13.64
N MET A 285 10.32 20.52 -14.04
CA MET A 285 10.22 19.06 -14.10
C MET A 285 11.26 18.44 -15.03
N GLU A 286 11.56 19.05 -16.18
CA GLU A 286 12.49 18.43 -17.12
C GLU A 286 13.93 18.52 -16.66
N LYS A 287 14.33 19.64 -16.04
CA LYS A 287 15.65 19.73 -15.42
C LYS A 287 15.80 18.73 -14.27
N ILE A 288 14.77 18.59 -13.43
CA ILE A 288 14.80 17.62 -12.31
C ILE A 288 14.86 16.19 -12.83
N ALA A 289 14.08 15.86 -13.86
CA ALA A 289 14.09 14.54 -14.50
C ALA A 289 15.46 14.22 -15.11
N GLU A 290 16.06 15.16 -15.84
CA GLU A 290 17.38 15.01 -16.44
C GLU A 290 18.46 14.83 -15.37
N ALA A 291 18.47 15.67 -14.33
CA ALA A 291 19.41 15.52 -13.22
C ALA A 291 19.27 14.16 -12.51
N SER A 292 18.04 13.66 -12.39
CA SER A 292 17.75 12.35 -11.80
C SER A 292 18.24 11.20 -12.69
N ARG A 293 18.16 11.35 -14.02
CA ARG A 293 18.72 10.41 -14.99
C ARG A 293 20.24 10.33 -14.86
N VAL A 294 20.94 11.47 -14.99
CA VAL A 294 22.41 11.51 -14.94
C VAL A 294 22.92 10.95 -13.60
N TRP A 295 22.24 11.27 -12.49
CA TRP A 295 22.57 10.69 -11.19
C TRP A 295 22.43 9.15 -11.18
N THR A 296 21.36 8.62 -11.77
CA THR A 296 21.09 7.16 -11.77
C THR A 296 22.12 6.43 -12.63
N GLU A 297 22.41 6.96 -13.82
CA GLU A 297 23.43 6.42 -14.71
C GLU A 297 24.80 6.37 -14.01
N ALA A 298 25.19 7.43 -13.30
CA ALA A 298 26.44 7.46 -12.53
C ALA A 298 26.47 6.42 -11.40
N VAL A 299 25.37 6.27 -10.65
CA VAL A 299 25.29 5.25 -9.58
C VAL A 299 25.41 3.84 -10.16
N VAL A 300 24.68 3.57 -11.24
CA VAL A 300 24.74 2.30 -11.95
C VAL A 300 26.18 2.05 -12.39
N GLU A 301 26.80 2.96 -13.15
CA GLU A 301 28.18 2.82 -13.63
C GLU A 301 29.17 2.44 -12.51
N VAL A 302 29.02 2.99 -11.31
CA VAL A 302 29.89 2.60 -10.19
C VAL A 302 29.61 1.20 -9.68
N CYS A 303 28.34 0.83 -9.48
CA CYS A 303 27.98 -0.54 -9.11
C CYS A 303 28.55 -1.56 -10.13
N LEU A 304 28.45 -1.24 -11.43
CA LEU A 304 28.97 -2.06 -12.52
C LEU A 304 30.49 -2.27 -12.46
N ASN A 305 31.23 -1.19 -12.16
CA ASN A 305 32.68 -1.22 -12.10
C ASN A 305 33.24 -1.99 -10.89
N VAL A 306 32.40 -2.32 -9.89
CA VAL A 306 32.78 -3.10 -8.71
C VAL A 306 32.66 -4.60 -8.97
N ASP A 307 31.61 -5.05 -9.68
CA ASP A 307 31.25 -6.47 -9.75
C ASP A 307 31.78 -7.21 -10.99
N GLY A 308 32.14 -6.50 -12.07
CA GLY A 308 32.80 -7.11 -13.25
C GLY A 308 31.97 -8.15 -14.01
N ASP A 309 30.65 -8.18 -13.80
CA ASP A 309 29.71 -9.11 -14.42
C ASP A 309 29.27 -8.69 -15.84
N GLU A 310 28.95 -9.66 -16.70
CA GLU A 310 28.54 -9.45 -18.10
C GLU A 310 27.11 -8.90 -18.23
N ASP A 311 26.24 -9.16 -17.25
CA ASP A 311 24.86 -8.65 -17.14
C ASP A 311 24.62 -8.14 -15.71
N PRO A 312 24.59 -6.83 -15.47
CA PRO A 312 24.52 -6.33 -14.12
C PRO A 312 23.10 -6.32 -13.55
N GLU A 313 22.93 -7.05 -12.46
CA GLU A 313 21.70 -7.07 -11.67
C GLU A 313 21.68 -5.88 -10.70
N ILE A 314 20.73 -4.97 -10.87
CA ILE A 314 20.55 -3.80 -9.98
C ILE A 314 19.13 -3.79 -9.43
N SER A 315 19.01 -3.52 -8.13
CA SER A 315 17.73 -3.43 -7.45
C SER A 315 17.29 -1.96 -7.33
N HIS A 316 15.97 -1.72 -7.34
CA HIS A 316 15.44 -0.42 -6.93
C HIS A 316 15.83 -0.04 -5.48
N TYR A 317 16.20 -1.03 -4.66
CA TYR A 317 16.72 -0.82 -3.31
C TYR A 317 18.04 -0.03 -3.32
N ASP A 318 18.87 -0.21 -4.35
CA ASP A 318 20.19 0.43 -4.44
C ASP A 318 20.13 1.94 -4.67
N LEU A 319 18.94 2.45 -5.02
CA LEU A 319 18.71 3.89 -5.24
C LEU A 319 18.12 4.61 -4.02
N GLU A 320 17.73 3.89 -2.95
CA GLU A 320 17.06 4.45 -1.78
C GLU A 320 17.88 4.32 -0.49
N ASN A 321 18.27 5.45 0.10
CA ASN A 321 19.08 5.48 1.32
C ASN A 321 18.31 5.25 2.63
N LYS A 322 17.02 4.89 2.60
CA LYS A 322 16.12 4.69 3.77
C LYS A 322 15.92 5.91 4.70
N HIS A 323 16.66 6.99 4.50
CA HIS A 323 16.61 8.20 5.32
C HIS A 323 15.68 9.25 4.75
N GLN A 324 15.10 9.05 3.55
CA GLN A 324 14.14 9.98 2.98
C GLN A 324 12.93 10.15 3.91
N ILE A 325 12.71 11.40 4.35
CA ILE A 325 11.56 11.81 5.15
C ILE A 325 10.62 12.57 4.22
N SER A 326 9.37 12.10 4.10
CA SER A 326 8.33 12.78 3.30
C SER A 326 7.32 13.44 4.23
N SER A 327 6.52 14.39 3.73
CA SER A 327 5.40 15.00 4.47
C SER A 327 4.35 14.00 4.96
N GLU A 328 4.35 12.79 4.41
CA GLU A 328 3.51 11.67 4.81
C GLU A 328 4.35 10.54 5.44
N PRO A 329 3.77 9.72 6.34
CA PRO A 329 4.30 8.45 6.86
C PRO A 329 4.65 7.37 5.83
N GLN A 330 5.37 7.73 4.80
CA GLN A 330 5.88 6.79 3.83
C GLN A 330 7.12 6.14 4.44
N GLY A 331 7.14 4.80 4.44
CA GLY A 331 8.37 4.03 4.44
C GLY A 331 9.28 4.38 3.27
N ARG A 332 10.12 3.42 2.88
CA ARG A 332 10.86 3.46 1.62
C ARG A 332 9.88 3.68 0.45
N SER A 333 9.95 4.82 -0.20
CA SER A 333 9.03 5.19 -1.29
C SER A 333 9.71 6.18 -2.21
N CYS A 334 10.09 5.72 -3.41
CA CYS A 334 10.51 6.61 -4.49
C CYS A 334 9.51 7.73 -4.79
N LEU A 335 8.23 7.58 -4.42
CA LEU A 335 7.18 8.60 -4.64
C LEU A 335 7.20 9.72 -3.60
N SER A 336 8.14 9.72 -2.64
CA SER A 336 8.27 10.79 -1.67
C SER A 336 8.66 12.14 -2.29
N SER A 337 9.31 12.12 -3.46
CA SER A 337 9.62 13.30 -4.28
C SER A 337 9.65 12.93 -5.76
N PHE A 338 9.47 13.90 -6.64
CA PHE A 338 9.56 13.68 -8.08
C PHE A 338 10.95 13.24 -8.54
N SER A 339 12.00 13.87 -8.01
CA SER A 339 13.39 13.50 -8.29
C SER A 339 13.70 12.03 -7.96
N LEU A 340 13.29 11.55 -6.78
CA LEU A 340 13.45 10.14 -6.42
C LEU A 340 12.65 9.22 -7.33
N PHE A 341 11.42 9.60 -7.67
CA PHE A 341 10.62 8.82 -8.60
C PHE A 341 11.32 8.71 -9.97
N MET A 342 11.87 9.83 -10.49
CA MET A 342 12.58 9.85 -11.76
C MET A 342 13.87 9.04 -11.76
N ARG A 343 14.58 8.92 -10.62
CA ARG A 343 15.72 8.00 -10.50
C ARG A 343 15.32 6.54 -10.78
N HIS A 344 14.18 6.11 -10.24
CA HIS A 344 13.66 4.76 -10.48
C HIS A 344 13.09 4.61 -11.90
N VAL A 345 12.50 5.67 -12.46
CA VAL A 345 12.08 5.68 -13.87
C VAL A 345 13.28 5.51 -14.80
N GLU A 346 14.45 6.09 -14.47
CA GLU A 346 15.64 5.88 -15.29
C GLU A 346 16.15 4.46 -15.23
N LEU A 347 16.19 3.83 -14.05
CA LEU A 347 16.54 2.41 -13.93
C LEU A 347 15.67 1.54 -14.84
N TRP A 348 14.36 1.84 -14.89
CA TRP A 348 13.43 1.20 -15.81
C TRP A 348 13.78 1.45 -17.28
N ASN A 349 14.16 2.66 -17.65
CA ASN A 349 14.56 3.00 -19.01
C ASN A 349 15.85 2.26 -19.41
N MET A 350 16.83 2.15 -18.51
CA MET A 350 18.06 1.38 -18.70
C MET A 350 17.77 -0.11 -18.96
N GLU A 351 16.84 -0.72 -18.20
CA GLU A 351 16.36 -2.09 -18.48
C GLU A 351 15.77 -2.20 -19.89
N GLN A 352 15.02 -1.19 -20.35
CA GLN A 352 14.45 -1.19 -21.72
C GLN A 352 15.50 -1.06 -22.81
N ARG A 353 16.62 -0.40 -22.51
CA ARG A 353 17.78 -0.29 -23.41
C ARG A 353 18.67 -1.55 -23.36
N ASN A 354 18.34 -2.53 -22.51
CA ASN A 354 19.13 -3.73 -22.21
C ASN A 354 20.53 -3.40 -21.66
N GLU A 355 20.64 -2.31 -20.90
CA GLU A 355 21.90 -1.91 -20.23
C GLU A 355 22.07 -2.64 -18.90
N ILE A 356 20.96 -3.01 -18.25
CA ILE A 356 20.92 -3.67 -16.94
C ILE A 356 19.80 -4.69 -16.88
N VAL A 357 19.86 -5.58 -15.89
CA VAL A 357 18.74 -6.42 -15.47
C VAL A 357 18.25 -5.93 -14.11
N ILE A 358 16.96 -5.60 -13.97
CA ILE A 358 16.45 -5.19 -12.65
C ILE A 358 16.19 -6.44 -11.81
N ASP A 359 16.84 -6.55 -10.65
CA ASP A 359 16.52 -7.61 -9.70
C ASP A 359 15.11 -7.41 -9.13
N GLU A 360 14.19 -8.27 -9.55
CA GLU A 360 12.82 -8.27 -9.07
C GLU A 360 12.64 -8.95 -7.70
N SER A 361 13.66 -9.66 -7.21
CA SER A 361 13.60 -10.44 -5.97
C SER A 361 13.41 -9.53 -4.75
N GLU A 362 14.12 -8.41 -4.74
CA GLU A 362 13.96 -7.34 -3.76
C GLU A 362 12.76 -6.44 -4.08
N TRP A 363 12.40 -6.32 -5.36
CA TRP A 363 11.19 -5.61 -5.83
C TRP A 363 9.89 -6.31 -5.39
N ALA A 364 9.92 -7.64 -5.20
CA ALA A 364 8.82 -8.47 -4.73
C ALA A 364 8.46 -8.25 -3.25
N SER A 365 9.22 -7.39 -2.56
CA SER A 365 8.87 -6.75 -1.30
C SER A 365 7.60 -5.93 -1.44
N THR A 366 6.43 -6.60 -1.40
CA THR A 366 5.21 -5.89 -1.04
C THR A 366 5.45 -5.31 0.35
N THR A 367 5.53 -4.00 0.45
CA THR A 367 5.58 -3.27 1.72
C THR A 367 4.20 -3.39 2.40
N TYR A 368 3.85 -4.63 2.76
CA TYR A 368 2.90 -5.00 3.79
C TYR A 368 3.68 -5.34 5.05
N GLY A 369 4.78 -4.62 5.30
CA GLY A 369 5.80 -4.97 6.29
C GLY A 369 5.33 -4.82 7.73
N ASP A 370 4.35 -5.62 8.17
CA ASP A 370 4.40 -6.17 9.52
C ASP A 370 5.63 -7.13 9.66
N PHE A 371 6.40 -7.36 8.58
CA PHE A 371 7.52 -8.28 8.43
C PHE A 371 8.90 -7.60 8.53
N PRO A 372 9.84 -8.10 9.36
CA PRO A 372 11.26 -7.72 9.29
C PRO A 372 11.88 -8.14 7.95
N GLU A 373 12.87 -7.36 7.50
CA GLU A 373 13.57 -7.49 6.21
C GLU A 373 14.12 -8.91 5.94
N THR A 374 14.61 -9.60 6.97
CA THR A 374 15.15 -10.98 6.89
C THR A 374 14.11 -12.08 6.64
N VAL A 375 12.85 -11.87 7.03
CA VAL A 375 11.77 -12.87 6.93
C VAL A 375 10.99 -12.73 5.62
N ARG A 376 10.94 -11.50 5.11
CA ARG A 376 10.34 -11.11 3.84
C ARG A 376 10.91 -11.91 2.67
N ASN A 377 12.24 -12.01 2.60
CA ASN A 377 12.91 -12.75 1.54
C ASN A 377 12.58 -14.25 1.60
N PHE A 378 12.33 -14.82 2.79
CA PHE A 378 11.95 -16.23 2.96
C PHE A 378 10.46 -16.51 2.64
N PHE A 379 9.51 -15.68 3.10
CA PHE A 379 8.08 -15.91 2.86
C PHE A 379 7.69 -15.75 1.38
N PHE A 380 8.22 -14.74 0.69
CA PHE A 380 7.87 -14.51 -0.71
C PHE A 380 8.62 -15.42 -1.68
N SER A 381 9.89 -15.76 -1.41
CA SER A 381 10.62 -16.75 -2.22
C SER A 381 10.01 -18.15 -2.10
N SER A 382 9.60 -18.57 -0.89
CA SER A 382 9.00 -19.88 -0.66
C SER A 382 7.55 -20.03 -1.15
N VAL A 383 6.80 -18.93 -1.27
CA VAL A 383 5.40 -18.92 -1.74
C VAL A 383 5.29 -18.73 -3.27
N ARG A 384 6.31 -18.20 -3.95
CA ARG A 384 6.27 -17.88 -5.39
C ARG A 384 7.16 -18.77 -6.30
N SER A 385 8.02 -19.63 -5.77
CA SER A 385 8.95 -20.42 -6.61
C SER A 385 8.29 -21.52 -7.44
N ALA A 386 8.90 -21.88 -8.57
CA ALA A 386 8.42 -22.93 -9.48
C ALA A 386 8.40 -24.35 -8.88
N ASP A 387 9.13 -24.58 -7.78
CA ASP A 387 9.14 -25.82 -6.99
C ASP A 387 7.85 -26.00 -6.15
N PHE A 388 7.04 -24.94 -6.05
CA PHE A 388 5.75 -24.91 -5.37
C PHE A 388 4.66 -25.74 -6.08
N ARG A 389 4.92 -26.30 -7.27
CA ARG A 389 3.93 -27.01 -8.08
C ARG A 389 3.42 -28.33 -7.47
N ASN A 390 4.10 -28.88 -6.46
CA ASN A 390 3.77 -30.18 -5.89
C ASN A 390 3.67 -30.12 -4.34
N SER A 391 2.45 -30.06 -3.78
CA SER A 391 2.01 -30.78 -2.54
C SER A 391 1.21 -29.99 -1.49
N ILE A 392 0.45 -30.75 -0.68
CA ILE A 392 -0.15 -30.41 0.63
C ILE A 392 0.83 -29.74 1.62
N SER A 393 2.14 -29.80 1.34
CA SER A 393 3.20 -29.09 2.05
C SER A 393 2.98 -27.57 2.11
N GLN A 394 2.18 -26.96 1.23
CA GLN A 394 1.97 -25.50 1.20
C GLN A 394 1.18 -24.96 2.40
N ILE A 395 0.16 -25.67 2.87
CA ILE A 395 -0.56 -25.23 4.08
C ILE A 395 0.31 -25.48 5.30
N SER A 396 1.03 -26.60 5.33
CA SER A 396 2.00 -26.89 6.39
C SER A 396 3.18 -25.91 6.39
N SER A 397 3.65 -25.46 5.22
CA SER A 397 4.72 -24.47 5.07
C SER A 397 4.20 -23.07 5.36
N THR A 398 2.99 -22.70 4.92
CA THR A 398 2.36 -21.42 5.28
C THR A 398 2.11 -21.36 6.79
N LYS A 399 1.53 -22.41 7.40
CA LYS A 399 1.40 -22.53 8.86
C LYS A 399 2.77 -22.44 9.54
N SER A 400 3.77 -23.14 9.02
CA SER A 400 5.16 -23.08 9.54
C SER A 400 5.74 -21.68 9.43
N THR A 401 5.64 -20.99 8.30
CA THR A 401 6.22 -19.66 8.12
C THR A 401 5.48 -18.60 8.91
N VAL A 402 4.15 -18.71 9.04
CA VAL A 402 3.38 -17.87 9.95
C VAL A 402 3.81 -18.12 11.41
N SER A 403 4.05 -19.37 11.79
CA SER A 403 4.55 -19.70 13.13
C SER A 403 5.98 -19.23 13.38
N ILE A 404 6.86 -19.32 12.38
CA ILE A 404 8.22 -18.78 12.39
C ILE A 404 8.16 -17.26 12.52
N PHE A 405 7.26 -16.61 11.80
CA PHE A 405 7.05 -15.17 11.88
C PHE A 405 6.58 -14.74 13.27
N ALA A 406 5.58 -15.42 13.84
CA ALA A 406 5.15 -15.17 15.21
C ALA A 406 6.30 -15.36 16.22
N ARG A 407 7.17 -16.37 16.00
CA ARG A 407 8.37 -16.61 16.82
C ARG A 407 9.44 -15.54 16.65
N LEU A 408 9.76 -15.13 15.42
CA LEU A 408 10.74 -14.08 15.13
C LEU A 408 10.27 -12.73 15.63
N GLN A 409 8.97 -12.42 15.54
CA GLN A 409 8.38 -11.23 16.14
C GLN A 409 8.50 -11.24 17.67
N ASN A 410 8.17 -12.37 18.31
CA ASN A 410 8.39 -12.52 19.75
C ASN A 410 9.88 -12.41 20.10
N GLY A 411 10.77 -12.95 19.27
CA GLY A 411 12.22 -12.86 19.42
C GLY A 411 12.79 -11.46 19.21
N SER A 412 12.32 -10.69 18.22
CA SER A 412 12.68 -9.28 18.01
C SER A 412 12.12 -8.41 19.12
N THR A 413 10.89 -8.68 19.57
CA THR A 413 10.31 -8.01 20.75
C THR A 413 11.15 -8.30 21.98
N GLN A 414 11.56 -9.55 22.20
CA GLN A 414 12.47 -9.95 23.27
C GLN A 414 13.87 -9.33 23.12
N ALA A 415 14.46 -9.30 21.93
CA ALA A 415 15.75 -8.68 21.68
C ALA A 415 15.75 -7.15 21.92
N VAL A 416 14.66 -6.46 21.57
CA VAL A 416 14.50 -5.03 21.91
C VAL A 416 14.35 -4.83 23.42
N ILE A 417 13.68 -5.76 24.12
CA ILE A 417 13.57 -5.79 25.59
C ILE A 417 14.92 -6.10 26.25
N SER A 418 15.72 -7.00 25.67
CA SER A 418 17.03 -7.44 26.16
C SER A 418 18.09 -6.34 26.06
N CYS A 419 18.14 -5.63 24.92
CA CYS A 419 19.03 -4.50 24.70
C CYS A 419 18.82 -3.33 25.69
N ARG A 420 17.71 -3.29 26.42
CA ARG A 420 17.39 -2.25 27.43
C ARG A 420 17.40 -2.75 28.88
N SER A 421 18.07 -3.89 29.15
CA SER A 421 18.22 -4.58 30.45
C SER A 421 16.93 -4.96 31.17
N LEU A 422 15.84 -5.23 30.45
CA LEU A 422 14.58 -5.69 31.06
C LEU A 422 14.48 -7.22 31.15
N GLU A 423 15.43 -7.96 30.56
CA GLU A 423 15.47 -9.43 30.59
C GLU A 423 16.11 -10.02 31.85
N ASP A 424 16.94 -9.27 32.59
CA ASP A 424 17.66 -9.79 33.77
C ASP A 424 16.76 -10.03 35.02
N ASP A 425 15.47 -9.76 34.90
CA ASP A 425 14.49 -9.72 36.01
C ASP A 425 13.51 -10.93 36.03
N GLY A 426 13.62 -11.88 35.09
CA GLY A 426 12.80 -13.11 35.08
C GLY A 426 11.30 -12.93 34.78
N ARG A 427 10.88 -11.79 34.21
CA ARG A 427 9.46 -11.47 33.94
C ARG A 427 8.94 -12.10 32.66
N GLU A 428 7.71 -12.64 32.70
CA GLU A 428 7.04 -13.21 31.53
C GLU A 428 6.24 -12.16 30.73
N PHE A 429 6.53 -12.07 29.43
CA PHE A 429 5.80 -11.24 28.48
C PHE A 429 4.63 -12.01 27.85
N LYS A 430 3.54 -11.30 27.54
CA LYS A 430 2.45 -11.82 26.72
C LYS A 430 2.89 -11.89 25.25
N ALA A 431 2.45 -12.92 24.53
CA ALA A 431 2.81 -13.13 23.14
C ALA A 431 2.17 -12.09 22.21
N ALA A 432 2.95 -11.61 21.24
CA ALA A 432 2.47 -10.82 20.11
C ALA A 432 2.06 -11.73 18.94
N ALA A 433 1.13 -11.26 18.12
CA ALA A 433 0.61 -11.98 16.96
C ALA A 433 0.10 -10.99 15.90
N ARG A 434 1.01 -10.43 15.08
CA ARG A 434 0.63 -9.52 13.99
C ARG A 434 -0.19 -10.20 12.89
N LEU A 435 -0.01 -11.51 12.76
CA LEU A 435 -0.70 -12.35 11.80
C LEU A 435 -1.17 -13.62 12.53
N THR A 436 -2.44 -13.96 12.34
CA THR A 436 -3.07 -15.15 12.93
C THR A 436 -3.65 -16.02 11.83
N TYR A 437 -3.86 -17.30 12.11
CA TYR A 437 -4.42 -18.24 11.15
C TYR A 437 -5.32 -19.25 11.82
N GLY A 438 -6.22 -19.86 11.05
CA GLY A 438 -7.09 -20.96 11.45
C GLY A 438 -7.57 -21.72 10.22
N GLU A 439 -8.29 -22.81 10.42
CA GLU A 439 -8.84 -23.63 9.33
C GLU A 439 -10.21 -23.12 8.85
N SER A 440 -10.81 -22.18 9.59
CA SER A 440 -12.10 -21.59 9.27
C SER A 440 -12.25 -20.15 9.76
N VAL A 441 -13.23 -19.43 9.19
CA VAL A 441 -13.63 -18.11 9.69
C VAL A 441 -14.14 -18.17 11.13
N ALA A 442 -14.81 -19.25 11.55
CA ALA A 442 -15.30 -19.38 12.91
C ALA A 442 -14.15 -19.45 13.94
N GLU A 443 -13.05 -20.09 13.58
CA GLU A 443 -11.84 -20.22 14.41
C GLU A 443 -11.12 -18.87 14.55
N ILE A 444 -10.87 -18.15 13.45
CA ILE A 444 -10.21 -16.83 13.50
C ILE A 444 -11.07 -15.72 14.16
N MET A 445 -12.35 -16.00 14.43
CA MET A 445 -13.25 -15.14 15.19
C MET A 445 -13.14 -15.35 16.70
N GLN A 446 -12.39 -16.36 17.16
CA GLN A 446 -12.15 -16.60 18.58
C GLN A 446 -11.07 -15.64 19.10
N GLN A 447 -11.15 -15.31 20.39
CA GLN A 447 -10.23 -14.37 21.04
C GLN A 447 -8.75 -14.83 21.01
N ALA A 448 -8.51 -16.14 20.89
CA ALA A 448 -7.18 -16.72 20.75
C ALA A 448 -6.50 -16.34 19.42
N HIS A 449 -7.28 -15.94 18.41
CA HIS A 449 -6.81 -15.53 17.09
C HIS A 449 -6.95 -14.02 16.85
N ASP A 450 -7.19 -13.23 17.90
CA ASP A 450 -7.11 -11.77 17.81
C ASP A 450 -5.70 -11.36 17.34
N VAL A 451 -5.64 -10.35 16.48
CA VAL A 451 -4.35 -9.75 16.09
C VAL A 451 -3.84 -8.94 17.28
N VAL A 452 -2.60 -9.20 17.68
CA VAL A 452 -1.94 -8.53 18.81
C VAL A 452 -0.66 -7.90 18.31
N LEU A 453 -0.71 -6.58 18.12
CA LEU A 453 0.44 -5.78 17.72
C LEU A 453 1.21 -5.35 18.98
N PRO A 454 2.54 -5.59 19.04
CA PRO A 454 3.34 -5.01 20.08
C PRO A 454 3.47 -3.51 19.79
N VAL A 455 3.00 -2.67 20.71
CA VAL A 455 3.37 -1.25 20.72
C VAL A 455 4.63 -1.18 21.58
N VAL A 456 5.75 -1.64 21.03
CA VAL A 456 7.00 -1.80 21.77
C VAL A 456 8.08 -0.91 21.16
N LEU A 457 8.53 0.01 22.02
CA LEU A 457 9.81 0.73 22.11
C LEU A 457 10.47 1.15 20.79
N PRO A 458 10.60 2.47 20.56
CA PRO A 458 11.35 3.26 21.53
C PRO A 458 10.61 4.47 22.08
N VAL A 459 9.36 4.72 21.67
CA VAL A 459 8.49 5.64 22.41
C VAL A 459 7.61 4.79 23.32
N VAL A 460 7.97 4.74 24.59
CA VAL A 460 7.10 4.13 25.60
C VAL A 460 5.80 4.93 25.61
N LEU A 461 4.66 4.23 25.48
CA LEU A 461 3.37 4.91 25.38
C LEU A 461 3.06 5.57 26.74
N PRO A 462 2.74 6.87 26.77
CA PRO A 462 2.31 7.52 27.99
C PRO A 462 1.11 6.79 28.59
N ILE A 463 1.14 6.48 29.90
CA ILE A 463 0.08 5.71 30.56
C ILE A 463 -1.27 6.45 30.47
N ASN A 464 -1.24 7.78 30.56
CA ASN A 464 -2.41 8.64 30.37
C ASN A 464 -2.96 8.55 28.94
N PHE A 465 -2.12 8.48 27.91
CA PHE A 465 -2.56 8.25 26.54
C PHE A 465 -3.18 6.87 26.37
N ALA A 466 -2.59 5.82 26.96
CA ALA A 466 -3.16 4.48 26.91
C ALA A 466 -4.56 4.41 27.57
N ALA A 467 -4.73 5.09 28.71
CA ALA A 467 -6.02 5.24 29.37
C ALA A 467 -7.02 6.04 28.52
N PHE A 468 -6.57 7.15 27.93
CA PHE A 468 -7.37 7.96 27.00
C PHE A 468 -7.84 7.15 25.79
N ALA A 469 -6.93 6.42 25.14
CA ALA A 469 -7.21 5.58 23.99
C ALA A 469 -8.21 4.46 24.33
N ASN A 470 -8.03 3.77 25.46
CA ASN A 470 -8.98 2.76 25.92
C ASN A 470 -10.36 3.34 26.25
N GLY A 471 -10.41 4.53 26.88
CA GLY A 471 -11.66 5.23 27.19
C GLY A 471 -12.40 5.67 25.92
N LEU A 472 -11.71 6.38 25.03
CA LEU A 472 -12.29 6.90 23.79
C LEU A 472 -12.79 5.78 22.86
N VAL A 473 -12.02 4.68 22.75
CA VAL A 473 -12.45 3.50 21.98
C VAL A 473 -13.57 2.75 22.69
N GLY A 474 -13.57 2.71 24.02
CA GLY A 474 -14.66 2.15 24.80
C GLY A 474 -15.99 2.87 24.56
N ASP A 475 -15.98 4.21 24.61
CA ASP A 475 -17.15 5.04 24.31
C ASP A 475 -17.63 4.84 22.87
N ALA A 476 -16.70 4.63 21.94
CA ALA A 476 -17.02 4.34 20.54
C ALA A 476 -17.62 2.95 20.34
N GLN A 477 -17.07 1.94 21.02
CA GLN A 477 -17.64 0.59 21.05
C GLN A 477 -19.06 0.61 21.63
N GLU A 478 -19.29 1.33 22.73
CA GLU A 478 -20.61 1.46 23.35
C GLU A 478 -21.61 2.15 22.43
N ALA A 479 -21.23 3.29 21.83
CA ALA A 479 -22.05 4.02 20.87
C ALA A 479 -22.42 3.16 19.63
N ALA A 480 -21.53 2.26 19.21
CA ALA A 480 -21.77 1.31 18.12
C ALA A 480 -22.55 0.05 18.55
N GLY A 481 -22.96 -0.06 19.82
CA GLY A 481 -23.67 -1.25 20.34
C GLY A 481 -22.81 -2.52 20.35
N LEU A 482 -21.49 -2.35 20.52
CA LEU A 482 -20.49 -3.41 20.59
C LEU A 482 -20.09 -3.67 22.04
N LYS A 483 -19.51 -4.86 22.28
CA LYS A 483 -18.98 -5.18 23.60
C LYS A 483 -17.70 -4.38 23.84
N VAL A 484 -17.73 -3.51 24.85
CA VAL A 484 -16.57 -2.73 25.28
C VAL A 484 -15.43 -3.66 25.70
N LYS A 485 -14.26 -3.43 25.12
CA LYS A 485 -13.01 -4.14 25.41
C LYS A 485 -11.84 -3.19 25.28
N GLU A 486 -10.96 -3.21 26.27
CA GLU A 486 -9.69 -2.51 26.21
C GLU A 486 -8.88 -3.00 25.02
N ILE A 487 -8.36 -2.04 24.25
CA ILE A 487 -7.53 -2.30 23.08
C ILE A 487 -6.06 -2.32 23.44
N LEU A 488 -5.66 -1.62 24.52
CA LEU A 488 -4.29 -1.59 25.03
C LEU A 488 -4.26 -2.29 26.38
N THR A 489 -3.47 -3.35 26.47
CA THR A 489 -3.28 -4.09 27.74
C THR A 489 -1.80 -4.15 28.11
N PRO A 490 -1.43 -4.20 29.39
CA PRO A 490 -0.03 -4.28 29.80
C PRO A 490 0.66 -5.51 29.20
N ALA A 491 1.87 -5.33 28.67
CA ALA A 491 2.60 -6.39 27.97
C ALA A 491 3.15 -7.46 28.92
N VAL A 492 3.42 -7.10 30.18
CA VAL A 492 3.98 -8.02 31.18
C VAL A 492 2.86 -8.68 31.99
N LYS A 493 2.97 -10.00 32.17
CA LYS A 493 1.99 -10.74 32.98
C LYS A 493 2.07 -10.32 34.44
N GLY A 494 0.91 -10.16 35.09
CA GLY A 494 0.82 -9.82 36.52
C GLY A 494 1.20 -8.38 36.90
N HIS A 495 1.59 -7.53 35.94
CA HIS A 495 2.00 -6.15 36.20
C HIS A 495 0.98 -5.18 35.58
N LYS A 496 0.56 -4.17 36.35
CA LYS A 496 -0.36 -3.13 35.85
C LYS A 496 0.34 -2.22 34.85
N HIS A 497 1.59 -1.83 35.11
CA HIS A 497 2.43 -1.06 34.20
C HIS A 497 3.90 -1.46 34.44
N LEU A 498 4.73 -1.39 33.40
CA LEU A 498 6.18 -1.49 33.54
C LEU A 498 6.73 -0.10 33.27
N VAL A 499 7.12 0.61 34.33
CA VAL A 499 7.74 1.94 34.24
C VAL A 499 9.17 1.75 33.74
N VAL A 500 9.49 2.33 32.58
CA VAL A 500 10.85 2.28 32.02
C VAL A 500 11.62 3.47 32.58
N ASP A 501 12.28 3.26 33.71
CA ASP A 501 12.88 4.32 34.54
C ASP A 501 14.27 4.77 34.04
N ARG A 502 14.39 5.23 32.78
CA ARG A 502 15.71 5.65 32.22
C ARG A 502 15.80 7.02 31.58
N TYR A 503 14.71 7.78 31.48
CA TYR A 503 14.79 9.17 31.04
C TYR A 503 13.97 10.04 31.99
N SER A 504 14.56 11.14 32.45
CA SER A 504 13.92 12.13 33.33
C SER A 504 12.80 12.87 32.60
N SER A 505 11.68 12.20 32.34
CA SER A 505 10.47 12.82 31.83
C SER A 505 9.38 12.76 32.90
N ASP A 506 8.72 13.90 33.15
CA ASP A 506 7.61 14.08 34.09
C ASP A 506 6.33 13.25 33.77
N VAL A 507 6.42 12.25 32.89
CA VAL A 507 5.28 11.49 32.36
C VAL A 507 5.52 10.01 32.58
N ASP A 508 4.63 9.35 33.33
CA ASP A 508 4.68 7.90 33.50
C ASP A 508 4.43 7.18 32.17
N GLN A 509 5.34 6.28 31.80
CA GLN A 509 5.28 5.53 30.55
C GLN A 509 5.15 4.02 30.81
N GLY A 510 4.44 3.30 29.94
CA GLY A 510 4.23 1.85 30.08
C GLY A 510 4.36 1.04 28.78
N LEU A 511 4.61 -0.27 28.94
CA LEU A 511 4.62 -1.24 27.84
C LEU A 511 3.22 -1.84 27.62
N PHE A 512 2.69 -1.65 26.40
CA PHE A 512 1.34 -2.10 26.04
C PHE A 512 1.34 -3.01 24.81
N LEU A 513 0.40 -3.96 24.80
CA LEU A 513 0.00 -4.73 23.64
C LEU A 513 -1.32 -4.19 23.11
N TRP A 514 -1.32 -3.89 21.82
CA TRP A 514 -2.50 -3.46 21.10
C TRP A 514 -3.22 -4.66 20.50
N ARG A 515 -4.45 -4.90 20.94
CA ARG A 515 -5.32 -6.00 20.50
C ARG A 515 -6.38 -5.50 19.54
N ILE A 516 -6.47 -6.13 18.37
CA ILE A 516 -7.51 -5.92 17.36
C ILE A 516 -8.40 -7.17 17.34
N GLY A 517 -9.50 -7.09 18.09
CA GLY A 517 -10.48 -8.17 18.23
C GLY A 517 -11.59 -8.13 17.19
N LYS A 518 -12.51 -9.11 17.23
CA LYS A 518 -13.69 -9.18 16.33
C LYS A 518 -14.63 -7.97 16.41
N GLU A 519 -14.58 -7.25 17.51
CA GLU A 519 -15.42 -6.08 17.75
C GLU A 519 -14.96 -4.87 16.92
N ILE A 520 -13.65 -4.73 16.67
CA ILE A 520 -13.05 -3.52 16.08
C ILE A 520 -12.10 -3.82 14.91
N ARG A 521 -12.18 -5.03 14.33
CA ARG A 521 -11.35 -5.42 13.18
C ARG A 521 -11.73 -4.72 11.88
N TRP A 522 -12.98 -4.29 11.79
CA TRP A 522 -13.51 -3.54 10.65
C TRP A 522 -13.14 -2.07 10.79
N GLN A 523 -12.50 -1.51 9.76
CA GLN A 523 -12.22 -0.08 9.67
C GLN A 523 -13.45 0.72 9.27
N GLN A 524 -13.42 2.03 9.51
CA GLN A 524 -14.53 2.96 9.24
C GLN A 524 -15.79 2.63 10.05
N LEU A 525 -15.59 2.01 11.21
CA LEU A 525 -16.64 1.72 12.17
C LEU A 525 -17.07 3.00 12.90
N ASP A 526 -16.09 3.70 13.45
CA ASP A 526 -16.25 4.97 14.15
C ASP A 526 -14.93 5.73 14.05
N ARG A 527 -15.01 6.99 13.62
CA ARG A 527 -13.85 7.86 13.40
C ARG A 527 -12.92 7.94 14.62
N ARG A 528 -13.45 7.88 15.84
CA ARG A 528 -12.65 7.91 17.08
C ARG A 528 -11.74 6.70 17.21
N ILE A 529 -12.23 5.52 16.80
CA ILE A 529 -11.44 4.27 16.82
C ILE A 529 -10.32 4.38 15.80
N ASP A 530 -10.66 4.85 14.60
CA ASP A 530 -9.70 4.94 13.53
C ASP A 530 -8.61 6.00 13.82
N GLU A 531 -8.95 7.16 14.40
CA GLU A 531 -7.97 8.17 14.84
C GLU A 531 -7.01 7.64 15.92
N VAL A 532 -7.51 6.87 16.90
CA VAL A 532 -6.66 6.21 17.91
C VAL A 532 -5.74 5.17 17.26
N PHE A 533 -6.27 4.37 16.32
CA PHE A 533 -5.48 3.39 15.58
C PHE A 533 -4.37 4.05 14.77
N GLU A 534 -4.63 5.21 14.15
CA GLU A 534 -3.63 5.96 13.41
C GLU A 534 -2.53 6.50 14.31
N ALA A 535 -2.88 7.02 15.49
CA ALA A 535 -1.89 7.43 16.49
C ALA A 535 -1.01 6.22 16.91
N LEU A 536 -1.62 5.07 17.21
CA LEU A 536 -0.90 3.85 17.57
C LEU A 536 0.02 3.35 16.45
N TYR A 537 -0.37 3.51 15.17
CA TYR A 537 0.53 3.20 14.06
C TYR A 537 1.67 4.21 13.90
N ALA A 538 1.47 5.48 14.24
CA ALA A 538 2.58 6.44 14.27
C ALA A 538 3.64 6.01 15.30
N PHE A 539 3.21 5.64 16.51
CA PHE A 539 4.10 5.04 17.53
C PHE A 539 4.82 3.80 16.98
N PHE A 540 4.12 2.94 16.25
CA PHE A 540 4.67 1.73 15.67
C PHE A 540 5.69 1.99 14.55
N ARG A 541 5.42 2.91 13.62
CA ARG A 541 6.31 3.20 12.47
C ARG A 541 7.61 3.86 12.87
N VAL A 542 7.57 4.76 13.85
CA VAL A 542 8.77 5.42 14.40
C VAL A 542 9.73 4.38 14.98
N HIS A 543 9.21 3.26 15.49
CA HIS A 543 10.04 2.17 16.01
C HIS A 543 10.75 1.36 14.94
N ASP A 544 10.06 0.96 13.88
CA ASP A 544 10.61 0.04 12.86
C ASP A 544 11.87 0.59 12.16
N ARG A 545 12.17 1.89 12.33
CA ARG A 545 13.29 2.62 11.72
C ARG A 545 14.45 2.91 12.69
N THR A 546 14.87 1.93 13.48
CA THR A 546 15.98 2.00 14.45
C THR A 546 17.21 2.75 13.94
N ASP A 547 17.34 4.03 14.31
CA ASP A 547 18.60 4.76 14.49
C ASP A 547 18.40 5.95 15.46
N GLY A 548 18.75 5.68 16.72
CA GLY A 548 19.28 6.64 17.70
C GLY A 548 18.45 7.84 18.12
N ASN A 549 18.47 8.92 17.34
CA ASN A 549 18.42 10.27 17.94
C ASN A 549 17.18 11.12 17.58
N HIS A 550 16.37 10.72 16.60
CA HIS A 550 15.33 11.60 16.02
C HIS A 550 13.90 11.05 16.18
N GLN A 551 13.70 10.09 17.09
CA GLN A 551 12.43 9.35 17.22
C GLN A 551 11.29 10.23 17.76
N LYS A 552 11.60 11.13 18.70
CA LYS A 552 10.63 12.07 19.28
C LYS A 552 10.13 13.04 18.22
N ASP A 553 11.04 13.65 17.46
CA ASP A 553 10.68 14.62 16.42
C ASP A 553 9.93 13.95 15.28
N ARG A 554 10.34 12.73 14.88
CA ARG A 554 9.58 11.91 13.91
C ARG A 554 8.17 11.62 14.41
N LEU A 555 7.99 11.25 15.67
CA LEU A 555 6.66 11.00 16.23
C LEU A 555 5.81 12.28 16.28
N ILE A 556 6.39 13.40 16.71
CA ILE A 556 5.73 14.70 16.72
C ILE A 556 5.34 15.06 15.29
N LEU A 557 6.20 14.85 14.30
CA LEU A 557 5.93 15.12 12.89
C LEU A 557 4.76 14.28 12.37
N GLU A 558 4.80 12.98 12.63
CA GLU A 558 3.77 12.00 12.25
C GLU A 558 2.40 12.32 12.85
N LEU A 559 2.36 12.74 14.12
CA LEU A 559 1.13 13.11 14.81
C LEU A 559 0.64 14.51 14.43
N SER A 560 1.53 15.50 14.40
CA SER A 560 1.21 16.91 14.14
C SER A 560 0.74 17.14 12.71
N ARG A 561 1.40 16.57 11.69
CA ARG A 561 1.02 16.75 10.28
C ARG A 561 -0.31 16.07 9.92
N ARG A 562 -0.79 15.15 10.77
CA ARG A 562 -2.11 14.49 10.65
C ARG A 562 -3.20 15.14 11.48
N ALA A 563 -2.85 15.71 12.65
CA ALA A 563 -3.77 16.46 13.50
C ALA A 563 -3.99 17.91 13.03
N ILE A 564 -2.97 18.48 12.37
CA ILE A 564 -2.93 19.85 11.85
C ILE A 564 -2.89 19.75 10.32
N ARG A 565 -4.02 19.41 9.70
CA ARG A 565 -4.33 19.90 8.35
C ARG A 565 -5.35 21.01 8.48
N PRO A 566 -4.92 22.26 8.76
CA PRO A 566 -5.82 23.40 8.70
C PRO A 566 -6.14 23.61 7.23
N THR A 567 -7.39 23.33 6.87
CA THR A 567 -7.95 23.57 5.54
C THR A 567 -7.37 22.71 4.40
N VAL A 568 -8.17 22.58 3.36
CA VAL A 568 -7.94 21.77 2.16
C VAL A 568 -6.55 22.09 1.61
N GLU A 569 -5.62 21.12 1.62
CA GLU A 569 -4.38 21.25 0.84
C GLU A 569 -4.82 21.53 -0.60
N ASN A 570 -4.41 22.69 -1.14
CA ASN A 570 -4.53 22.96 -2.55
C ASN A 570 -3.74 21.87 -3.27
N GLU A 571 -4.43 21.05 -4.06
CA GLU A 571 -3.82 19.90 -4.74
C GLU A 571 -2.60 20.31 -5.59
N PHE A 572 -2.62 21.54 -6.12
CA PHE A 572 -1.52 22.10 -6.87
C PHE A 572 -0.31 22.50 -6.00
N GLU A 573 -0.52 23.04 -4.80
CA GLU A 573 0.58 23.34 -3.87
C GLU A 573 1.22 22.04 -3.35
N ALA A 574 0.39 21.03 -3.06
CA ALA A 574 0.83 19.69 -2.71
C ALA A 574 1.67 19.05 -3.83
N PHE A 575 1.26 19.25 -5.09
CA PHE A 575 2.02 18.83 -6.26
C PHE A 575 3.33 19.60 -6.41
N ALA A 576 3.32 20.93 -6.28
CA ALA A 576 4.51 21.77 -6.36
C ALA A 576 5.56 21.38 -5.30
N ARG A 577 5.14 21.15 -4.05
CA ARG A 577 6.00 20.62 -2.99
C ARG A 577 6.60 19.27 -3.34
N TRP A 578 5.83 18.37 -3.96
CA TRP A 578 6.33 17.07 -4.39
C TRP A 578 7.35 17.16 -5.53
N ILE A 579 7.12 18.06 -6.50
CA ILE A 579 8.08 18.34 -7.58
C ILE A 579 9.38 18.93 -7.02
N GLY A 580 9.27 19.98 -6.19
CA GLY A 580 10.42 20.70 -5.67
C GLY A 580 11.24 19.91 -4.65
N ARG A 581 10.65 18.97 -3.89
CA ARG A 581 11.36 18.32 -2.78
C ARG A 581 12.68 17.66 -3.21
N GLN A 582 13.77 18.08 -2.57
CA GLN A 582 15.08 17.49 -2.77
C GLN A 582 15.21 16.14 -2.02
N PRO A 583 15.92 15.15 -2.60
CA PRO A 583 16.32 13.94 -1.88
C PRO A 583 17.24 14.27 -0.69
N ILE A 584 17.14 13.48 0.38
CA ILE A 584 18.05 13.60 1.52
C ILE A 584 19.37 12.94 1.13
N PHE A 585 20.45 13.72 1.15
CA PHE A 585 21.80 13.20 0.99
C PHE A 585 22.31 12.56 2.28
N VAL A 586 22.86 11.35 2.18
CA VAL A 586 23.42 10.61 3.32
C VAL A 586 24.82 10.15 2.98
N ARG A 587 25.82 10.95 3.35
CA ARG A 587 27.23 10.73 2.99
C ARG A 587 27.70 9.28 3.15
N GLY A 588 27.27 8.56 4.20
CA GLY A 588 27.62 7.14 4.41
C GLY A 588 27.04 6.15 3.39
N PHE A 589 25.82 6.39 2.88
CA PHE A 589 25.21 5.61 1.80
C PHE A 589 25.98 5.84 0.48
N TYR A 590 26.31 7.10 0.23
CA TYR A 590 27.03 7.53 -0.96
C TYR A 590 28.53 7.22 -0.93
N ASN A 591 29.15 7.05 0.24
CA ASN A 591 30.56 6.67 0.36
C ASN A 591 30.83 5.22 -0.06
N HIS A 592 29.87 4.31 0.10
CA HIS A 592 29.98 2.93 -0.39
C HIS A 592 29.76 2.83 -1.90
N ILE A 593 28.97 3.75 -2.45
CA ILE A 593 28.64 3.79 -3.88
C ILE A 593 29.60 4.72 -4.63
N CYS A 594 30.35 5.63 -4.00
CA CYS A 594 31.00 6.71 -4.74
C CYS A 594 32.07 7.53 -3.96
N GLN A 595 33.30 7.62 -4.49
CA GLN A 595 34.18 8.80 -4.38
C GLN A 595 33.59 10.07 -5.09
N PHE A 596 32.28 10.31 -5.06
CA PHE A 596 31.58 11.30 -5.93
C PHE A 596 30.97 12.48 -5.17
N GLY A 597 31.73 13.07 -4.26
CA GLY A 597 31.37 14.34 -3.62
C GLY A 597 31.33 15.55 -4.56
N THR A 598 31.09 15.39 -5.86
CA THR A 598 31.25 16.45 -6.87
C THR A 598 30.07 16.63 -7.83
N MET A 599 29.05 15.76 -7.86
CA MET A 599 27.87 15.96 -8.72
C MET A 599 26.67 16.60 -8.01
N GLU A 600 26.40 16.30 -6.73
CA GLU A 600 25.40 17.08 -5.97
C GLU A 600 25.87 18.52 -5.71
N GLY A 601 27.18 18.74 -5.58
CA GLY A 601 27.77 20.09 -5.54
C GLY A 601 27.63 20.91 -6.84
N GLN A 602 27.22 20.29 -7.95
CA GLN A 602 26.91 21.03 -9.19
C GLN A 602 25.44 21.49 -9.27
N LEU A 603 24.53 20.87 -8.49
CA LEU A 603 23.17 21.41 -8.32
C LEU A 603 23.12 22.53 -7.27
N GLU A 604 24.10 22.60 -6.37
CA GLU A 604 24.34 23.75 -5.48
C GLU A 604 24.77 25.03 -6.22
N GLN A 605 25.19 24.97 -7.49
CA GLN A 605 25.50 26.21 -8.24
C GLN A 605 24.27 27.05 -8.62
N TYR A 606 23.05 26.58 -8.33
CA TYR A 606 21.81 27.34 -8.55
C TYR A 606 21.11 27.81 -7.26
N GLY A 607 21.73 27.61 -6.10
CA GLY A 607 21.28 28.21 -4.84
C GLY A 607 22.50 28.50 -3.96
N ASP A 608 22.68 29.78 -3.60
CA ASP A 608 23.85 30.34 -2.91
C ASP A 608 24.67 29.34 -2.08
N SER A 609 25.96 29.32 -2.39
CA SER A 609 27.01 28.67 -1.62
C SER A 609 27.01 29.15 -0.17
N ASP A 610 27.08 28.18 0.75
CA ASP A 610 27.40 28.27 2.19
C ASP A 610 26.27 27.80 3.11
N SER A 611 26.06 26.47 3.20
CA SER A 611 25.69 25.83 4.48
C SER A 611 25.83 24.31 4.41
N GLU A 612 27.03 23.82 4.71
CA GLU A 612 27.17 22.47 5.28
C GLU A 612 26.41 22.46 6.61
N VAL A 613 25.25 21.80 6.65
CA VAL A 613 24.63 21.43 7.93
C VAL A 613 25.34 20.17 8.41
N ASP A 614 26.42 20.38 9.15
CA ASP A 614 26.85 19.42 10.15
C ASP A 614 25.75 19.39 11.23
N TYR A 615 25.00 18.29 11.30
CA TYR A 615 23.92 18.13 12.28
C TYR A 615 24.43 18.16 13.74
N ASP A 616 25.75 18.18 13.96
CA ASP A 616 26.36 18.40 15.27
C ASP A 616 26.42 19.89 15.70
N THR A 617 26.16 20.88 14.83
CA THR A 617 26.38 22.31 15.16
C THR A 617 25.17 23.25 15.10
N VAL A 618 23.99 22.81 14.63
CA VAL A 618 22.79 23.68 14.54
C VAL A 618 21.88 23.63 15.79
N LEU A 619 22.19 22.80 16.79
CA LEU A 619 21.32 22.61 17.97
C LEU A 619 21.83 23.24 19.28
N ASP A 620 22.83 24.13 19.22
CA ASP A 620 23.37 24.83 20.39
C ASP A 620 23.17 26.37 20.34
N SER A 621 22.24 26.88 19.52
CA SER A 621 21.89 28.30 19.54
C SER A 621 20.38 28.53 19.62
N ASP A 622 19.97 28.87 20.85
CA ASP A 622 18.78 29.55 21.37
C ASP A 622 17.38 28.91 21.23
#